data_AF-M7WZ48-F1
#
_entry.id   AF-M7WZ48-F1
#
_cell.length_a   1.000
_cell.length_b   1.000
_cell.length_c   1.000
_cell.angle_alpha   90.00
_cell.angle_beta   90.00
_cell.angle_gamma   90.00
#
_symmetry.space_group_name_H-M   'P 1'
#
loop_
_entity.id
_entity.type
_entity.pdbx_description
1 polymer ?
#
loop_
_entity_poly.entity_id
_entity_poly.type
_entity_poly.pdbx_seq_one_letter_code
_entity_poly.pdbx_strand_id
1 'polypeptide(L)'
;MLVFHTPLSLLHNPPHEILSGCVQPYFESPERYFRILTTLLKSTAFEGRTLEWPVEEVVTEEVLEAIRPVHDERYLAFLAEIYDEWIAEGGSKDAALPETFLRSDLLLEEGGVGSQKDGAVARIGRHSFDLSAPVTANTWIAAVASTRVALEALDTLTADGTAQATFALCRPPGHHATDSLCGGYCYLNSAAIAARHFQRSSKGDKPRVAILDIDYHHGNGTSKIFYDDPTVLYVSLHGSPDYPYYTGSEAERGGPKARGMNINYPLALGTNDVDYLTALEKATDDVRRFEPDLLVVSLGVDTYIDDPLTNFKVTLAAYPEMGKLIARVGVKTLFVMEGGYYLDAIGYCVRGVLEGFREEGRRRQT
;
A
#
# COMPACT_ATOMS: atom_id res chain seq x y z
N MET A 1 -15.97 10.58 9.05
CA MET A 1 -15.43 9.55 8.15
C MET A 1 -15.07 8.38 9.03
N LEU A 2 -15.47 7.17 8.65
CA LEU A 2 -15.15 5.98 9.41
C LEU A 2 -13.66 5.64 9.21
N VAL A 3 -12.99 5.33 10.31
CA VAL A 3 -11.58 4.93 10.36
C VAL A 3 -11.53 3.48 10.84
N PHE A 4 -11.22 2.56 9.94
CA PHE A 4 -11.10 1.13 10.25
C PHE A 4 -9.68 0.82 10.66
N HIS A 5 -9.53 0.03 11.73
CA HIS A 5 -8.23 -0.35 12.25
C HIS A 5 -8.34 -1.64 13.08
N THR A 6 -7.24 -2.35 13.26
CA THR A 6 -7.19 -3.55 14.09
C THR A 6 -5.93 -3.58 14.96
N PRO A 7 -6.01 -3.97 16.25
CA PRO A 7 -4.83 -4.20 17.08
C PRO A 7 -3.91 -5.30 16.54
N LEU A 8 -4.41 -6.20 15.69
CA LEU A 8 -3.62 -7.27 15.09
C LEU A 8 -2.52 -6.74 14.16
N SER A 9 -2.69 -5.53 13.62
CA SER A 9 -1.65 -4.82 12.88
C SER A 9 -0.39 -4.59 13.71
N LEU A 10 -0.47 -4.61 15.05
CA LEU A 10 0.66 -4.40 15.95
C LEU A 10 1.53 -5.65 16.11
N LEU A 11 1.03 -6.83 15.70
CA LEU A 11 1.75 -8.10 15.89
C LEU A 11 3.03 -8.18 15.04
N HIS A 12 3.05 -7.51 13.88
CA HIS A 12 4.27 -7.34 13.09
C HIS A 12 5.13 -6.22 13.69
N ASN A 13 6.22 -6.62 14.34
CA ASN A 13 7.18 -5.69 14.94
C ASN A 13 8.61 -6.26 14.89
N PRO A 14 9.23 -6.36 13.69
CA PRO A 14 10.63 -6.69 13.56
C PRO A 14 11.49 -5.76 14.43
N PRO A 15 12.53 -6.28 15.12
CA PRO A 15 13.36 -5.42 15.97
C PRO A 15 14.24 -4.49 15.15
N HIS A 16 14.65 -4.91 13.95
CA HIS A 16 15.56 -4.18 13.08
C HIS A 16 15.24 -4.43 11.59
N GLU A 17 15.79 -3.56 10.74
CA GLU A 17 15.88 -3.72 9.29
C GLU A 17 17.30 -3.43 8.80
N ILE A 18 17.55 -3.72 7.52
CA ILE A 18 18.81 -3.37 6.85
C ILE A 18 18.52 -2.33 5.77
N LEU A 19 18.94 -1.09 5.99
CA LEU A 19 18.93 -0.03 4.98
C LEU A 19 20.33 0.58 4.86
N SER A 20 20.72 0.97 3.64
CA SER A 20 22.01 1.62 3.37
C SER A 20 23.24 0.87 3.92
N GLY A 21 23.16 -0.47 4.00
CA GLY A 21 24.21 -1.33 4.55
C GLY A 21 24.30 -1.37 6.08
N CYS A 22 23.35 -0.77 6.79
CA CYS A 22 23.32 -0.68 8.24
C CYS A 22 22.13 -1.43 8.84
N VAL A 23 22.36 -2.14 9.94
CA VAL A 23 21.28 -2.61 10.81
C VAL A 23 20.76 -1.44 11.63
N GLN A 24 19.47 -1.17 11.58
CA GLN A 24 18.85 -0.05 12.27
C GLN A 24 17.44 -0.40 12.78
N PRO A 25 16.87 0.38 13.72
CA PRO A 25 15.50 0.16 14.17
C PRO A 25 14.51 0.18 13.00
N TYR A 26 13.48 -0.66 13.08
CA TYR A 26 12.44 -0.77 12.05
C TYR A 26 11.59 0.51 11.97
N PHE A 27 11.67 1.24 10.86
CA PHE A 27 10.97 2.51 10.66
C PHE A 27 9.45 2.36 10.54
N GLU A 28 8.97 1.28 9.93
CA GLU A 28 7.54 0.92 9.87
C GLU A 28 7.07 0.39 11.24
N SER A 29 7.29 1.14 12.31
CA SER A 29 7.02 0.70 13.69
C SER A 29 5.53 0.76 14.06
N PRO A 30 5.08 0.00 15.08
CA PRO A 30 3.72 0.09 15.61
C PRO A 30 3.34 1.48 16.12
N GLU A 31 4.32 2.34 16.43
CA GLU A 31 4.08 3.72 16.87
C GLU A 31 3.36 4.56 15.80
N ARG A 32 3.62 4.29 14.51
CA ARG A 32 2.91 4.93 13.38
C ARG A 32 1.40 4.80 13.52
N TYR A 33 0.94 3.57 13.79
CA TYR A 33 -0.47 3.25 13.99
C TYR A 33 -1.08 4.08 15.13
N PHE A 34 -0.41 4.13 16.29
CA PHE A 34 -0.91 4.87 17.45
C PHE A 34 -0.95 6.38 17.21
N ARG A 35 0.08 6.94 16.57
CA ARG A 35 0.18 8.38 16.26
C ARG A 35 -0.92 8.82 15.32
N ILE A 36 -1.20 8.03 14.28
CA ILE A 36 -2.28 8.31 13.34
C ILE A 36 -3.64 8.21 14.04
N LEU A 37 -3.92 7.06 14.65
CA LEU A 37 -5.24 6.79 15.26
C LEU A 37 -5.57 7.82 16.34
N THR A 38 -4.64 8.10 17.25
CA THR A 38 -4.83 9.06 18.33
C THR A 38 -5.05 10.49 17.80
N THR A 39 -4.38 10.86 16.71
CA THR A 39 -4.54 12.20 16.12
C THR A 39 -5.89 12.36 15.43
N LEU A 40 -6.36 11.32 14.72
CA LEU A 40 -7.67 11.33 14.08
C LEU A 40 -8.81 11.37 15.11
N LEU A 41 -8.75 10.53 16.15
CA LEU A 41 -9.80 10.43 17.17
C LEU A 41 -9.91 11.66 18.10
N LYS A 42 -8.96 12.61 18.03
CA LYS A 42 -9.09 13.92 18.68
C LYS A 42 -10.06 14.87 17.96
N SER A 43 -10.44 14.57 16.72
CA SER A 43 -11.37 15.37 15.91
C SER A 43 -12.72 14.67 15.82
N THR A 44 -13.81 15.43 15.96
CA THR A 44 -15.19 14.93 15.75
C THR A 44 -15.49 14.62 14.28
N ALA A 45 -14.54 14.90 13.39
CA ALA A 45 -14.56 14.53 11.99
C ALA A 45 -14.50 13.01 11.74
N PHE A 46 -13.94 12.25 12.69
CA PHE A 46 -13.60 10.84 12.53
C PHE A 46 -14.28 9.99 13.59
N GLU A 47 -14.63 8.78 13.19
CA GLU A 47 -15.19 7.77 14.09
C GLU A 47 -14.41 6.47 13.88
N GLY A 48 -13.79 5.98 14.96
CA GLY A 48 -13.02 4.75 14.94
C GLY A 48 -13.91 3.51 14.87
N ARG A 49 -13.52 2.55 14.05
CA ARG A 49 -14.07 1.21 13.94
C ARG A 49 -12.94 0.22 14.21
N THR A 50 -12.85 -0.22 15.47
CA THR A 50 -11.93 -1.29 15.86
C THR A 50 -12.48 -2.62 15.35
N LEU A 51 -11.69 -3.30 14.53
CA LEU A 51 -11.96 -4.64 14.05
C LEU A 51 -11.21 -5.64 14.95
N GLU A 52 -11.97 -6.41 15.71
CA GLU A 52 -11.46 -7.40 16.65
C GLU A 52 -11.76 -8.80 16.10
N TRP A 53 -10.70 -9.51 15.72
CA TRP A 53 -10.76 -10.90 15.31
C TRP A 53 -9.86 -11.72 16.23
N PRO A 54 -10.30 -12.90 16.69
CA PRO A 54 -9.37 -13.90 17.20
C PRO A 54 -8.28 -14.18 16.17
N VAL A 55 -7.04 -14.40 16.59
CA VAL A 55 -5.89 -14.60 15.68
C VAL A 55 -6.15 -15.75 14.72
N GLU A 56 -6.74 -16.82 15.22
CA GLU A 56 -7.14 -18.03 14.50
C GLU A 56 -8.27 -17.79 13.48
N GLU A 57 -9.01 -16.70 13.60
CA GLU A 57 -10.10 -16.31 12.70
C GLU A 57 -9.68 -15.18 11.75
N VAL A 58 -8.43 -14.72 11.80
CA VAL A 58 -7.91 -13.68 10.89
C VAL A 58 -7.86 -14.19 9.46
N VAL A 59 -7.41 -15.44 9.28
CA VAL A 59 -7.22 -16.07 7.98
C VAL A 59 -8.38 -17.03 7.74
N THR A 60 -9.37 -16.59 6.96
CA THR A 60 -10.51 -17.42 6.55
C THR A 60 -10.47 -17.68 5.05
N GLU A 61 -11.18 -18.69 4.56
CA GLU A 61 -11.24 -18.97 3.12
C GLU A 61 -11.84 -17.79 2.35
N GLU A 62 -12.87 -17.13 2.87
CA GLU A 62 -13.46 -15.92 2.27
C GLU A 62 -12.42 -14.79 2.08
N VAL A 63 -11.55 -14.58 3.07
CA VAL A 63 -10.49 -13.60 2.98
C VAL A 63 -9.43 -14.03 1.96
N LEU A 64 -9.07 -15.32 1.93
CA LEU A 64 -8.13 -15.84 0.92
C LEU A 64 -8.70 -15.74 -0.51
N GLU A 65 -10.00 -15.96 -0.70
CA GLU A 65 -10.68 -15.78 -1.99
C GLU A 65 -10.60 -14.33 -2.50
N ALA A 66 -10.54 -13.35 -1.60
CA ALA A 66 -10.30 -11.95 -1.94
C ALA A 66 -8.82 -11.64 -2.28
N ILE A 67 -7.87 -12.36 -1.66
CA ILE A 67 -6.42 -12.14 -1.83
C ILE A 67 -5.86 -12.82 -3.11
N ARG A 68 -6.24 -14.09 -3.37
CA ARG A 68 -5.75 -14.92 -4.49
C ARG A 68 -5.86 -14.30 -5.88
N PRO A 69 -6.84 -13.43 -6.19
CA PRO A 69 -6.91 -12.75 -7.48
C PRO A 69 -5.77 -11.75 -7.75
N VAL A 70 -4.99 -11.39 -6.73
CA VAL A 70 -3.89 -10.42 -6.82
C VAL A 70 -2.52 -11.08 -6.64
N HIS A 71 -2.42 -12.04 -5.73
CA HIS A 71 -1.16 -12.69 -5.33
C HIS A 71 -1.11 -14.14 -5.77
N ASP A 72 0.03 -14.57 -6.31
CA ASP A 72 0.29 -15.96 -6.72
C ASP A 72 0.21 -16.92 -5.53
N GLU A 73 -0.33 -18.12 -5.76
CA GLU A 73 -0.54 -19.10 -4.70
C GLU A 73 0.75 -19.57 -4.03
N ARG A 74 1.86 -19.66 -4.78
CA ARG A 74 3.17 -20.03 -4.21
C ARG A 74 3.71 -18.92 -3.34
N TYR A 75 3.47 -17.66 -3.70
CA TYR A 75 3.82 -16.51 -2.87
C TYR A 75 3.01 -16.47 -1.57
N LEU A 76 1.71 -16.75 -1.62
CA LEU A 76 0.88 -16.83 -0.43
C LEU A 76 1.30 -17.96 0.51
N ALA A 77 1.58 -19.15 -0.04
CA ALA A 77 2.12 -20.27 0.75
C ALA A 77 3.47 -19.90 1.37
N PHE A 78 4.36 -19.27 0.60
CA PHE A 78 5.62 -18.73 1.09
C PHE A 78 5.42 -17.78 2.28
N LEU A 79 4.57 -16.76 2.18
CA LEU A 79 4.38 -15.81 3.27
C LEU A 79 3.84 -16.47 4.53
N ALA A 80 2.97 -17.48 4.39
CA ALA A 80 2.38 -18.19 5.50
C ALA A 80 3.37 -19.14 6.22
N GLU A 81 4.35 -19.69 5.49
CA GLU A 81 5.20 -20.79 5.99
C GLU A 81 6.65 -20.37 6.28
N ILE A 82 7.15 -19.31 5.64
CA ILE A 82 8.60 -19.05 5.57
C ILE A 82 9.26 -18.87 6.93
N TYR A 83 8.59 -18.24 7.90
CA TYR A 83 9.18 -18.03 9.22
C TYR A 83 9.41 -19.37 9.94
N ASP A 84 8.44 -20.28 9.93
CA ASP A 84 8.57 -21.58 10.60
C ASP A 84 9.64 -22.44 9.94
N GLU A 85 9.72 -22.40 8.61
CA GLU A 85 10.78 -23.07 7.85
C GLU A 85 12.16 -22.50 8.16
N TRP A 86 12.28 -21.17 8.19
CA TRP A 86 13.50 -20.46 8.54
C TRP A 86 14.02 -20.87 9.92
N ILE A 87 13.14 -20.93 10.93
CA ILE A 87 13.52 -21.39 12.27
C ILE A 87 13.89 -22.87 12.29
N ALA A 88 13.15 -23.72 11.57
CA ALA A 88 13.45 -25.15 11.49
C ALA A 88 14.82 -25.44 10.85
N GLU A 89 15.27 -24.57 9.94
CA GLU A 89 16.59 -24.64 9.29
C GLU A 89 17.70 -23.94 10.09
N GLY A 90 17.40 -23.40 11.27
CA GLY A 90 18.38 -22.77 12.17
C GLY A 90 18.63 -21.28 11.94
N GLY A 91 17.74 -20.61 11.21
CA GLY A 91 17.75 -19.17 11.00
C GLY A 91 17.51 -18.35 12.27
N SER A 92 17.79 -17.05 12.19
CA SER A 92 17.58 -16.11 13.30
C SER A 92 16.11 -16.03 13.73
N LYS A 93 15.87 -15.93 15.05
CA LYS A 93 14.54 -15.69 15.65
C LYS A 93 14.02 -14.27 15.46
N ASP A 94 14.88 -13.34 15.08
CA ASP A 94 14.49 -11.94 14.93
C ASP A 94 13.60 -11.75 13.69
N ALA A 95 14.01 -12.31 12.55
CA ALA A 95 13.27 -12.34 11.30
C ALA A 95 13.98 -13.24 10.26
N ALA A 96 13.22 -13.70 9.27
CA ALA A 96 13.74 -14.18 8.01
C ALA A 96 14.03 -13.00 7.07
N LEU A 97 15.23 -12.98 6.48
CA LEU A 97 15.71 -11.98 5.53
C LEU A 97 16.45 -12.69 4.39
N PRO A 98 16.37 -12.18 3.15
CA PRO A 98 17.03 -12.82 2.03
C PRO A 98 18.55 -12.60 2.07
N GLU A 99 19.31 -13.68 1.91
CA GLU A 99 20.78 -13.61 1.74
C GLU A 99 21.19 -13.52 0.26
N THR A 100 20.33 -14.01 -0.63
CA THR A 100 20.51 -13.98 -2.08
C THR A 100 19.17 -13.69 -2.73
N PHE A 101 19.16 -12.93 -3.83
CA PHE A 101 17.95 -12.65 -4.59
C PHE A 101 17.91 -13.48 -5.86
N LEU A 102 16.71 -13.90 -6.27
CA LEU A 102 16.55 -14.52 -7.58
C LEU A 102 16.78 -13.49 -8.68
N ARG A 103 17.80 -13.75 -9.51
CA ARG A 103 18.21 -12.91 -10.63
C ARG A 103 18.03 -13.69 -11.92
N SER A 104 17.06 -13.27 -12.75
CA SER A 104 16.74 -13.97 -14.00
C SER A 104 17.90 -14.00 -14.98
N ASP A 105 18.77 -12.98 -14.95
CA ASP A 105 20.00 -12.85 -15.73
C ASP A 105 21.13 -13.81 -15.29
N LEU A 106 20.99 -14.50 -14.15
CA LEU A 106 21.90 -15.56 -13.71
C LEU A 106 21.40 -16.96 -14.06
N LEU A 107 20.17 -17.11 -14.57
CA LEU A 107 19.61 -18.41 -14.91
C LEU A 107 20.19 -18.94 -16.23
N LEU A 108 20.77 -20.13 -16.19
CA LEU A 108 21.40 -20.76 -17.36
C LEU A 108 20.38 -21.40 -18.33
N GLU A 109 19.18 -21.70 -17.84
CA GLU A 109 18.06 -22.22 -18.63
C GLU A 109 16.76 -21.53 -18.20
N GLU A 110 15.91 -21.19 -19.18
CA GLU A 110 14.57 -20.66 -18.90
C GLU A 110 13.74 -21.72 -18.16
N GLY A 111 13.23 -21.39 -16.97
CA GLY A 111 12.38 -22.27 -16.17
C GLY A 111 13.09 -23.15 -15.13
N GLY A 112 14.41 -23.01 -14.95
CA GLY A 112 15.20 -23.79 -13.98
C GLY A 112 15.02 -23.44 -12.50
N VAL A 113 13.96 -22.71 -12.12
CA VAL A 113 13.77 -22.18 -10.76
C VAL A 113 12.52 -22.76 -10.12
N GLY A 114 12.65 -23.32 -8.92
CA GLY A 114 11.52 -23.74 -8.10
C GLY A 114 11.25 -25.23 -8.09
N SER A 115 12.22 -26.02 -7.65
CA SER A 115 11.91 -27.37 -7.17
C SER A 115 11.24 -27.26 -5.80
N GLN A 116 10.26 -28.12 -5.47
CA GLN A 116 9.63 -28.18 -4.14
C GLN A 116 10.61 -28.55 -2.99
N LYS A 117 11.93 -28.60 -3.24
CA LYS A 117 12.97 -28.94 -2.27
C LYS A 117 13.83 -27.75 -1.85
N ASP A 118 13.48 -26.54 -2.26
CA ASP A 118 14.27 -25.36 -1.93
C ASP A 118 14.06 -25.01 -0.44
N GLY A 119 15.16 -24.87 0.32
CA GLY A 119 15.11 -24.47 1.72
C GLY A 119 14.71 -23.00 1.91
N ALA A 120 14.53 -22.60 3.17
CA ALA A 120 14.04 -21.29 3.57
C ALA A 120 14.84 -20.14 2.94
N VAL A 121 16.19 -20.22 2.97
CA VAL A 121 17.10 -19.19 2.40
C VAL A 121 16.83 -18.93 0.92
N ALA A 122 16.57 -19.97 0.14
CA ALA A 122 16.28 -19.84 -1.29
C ALA A 122 14.85 -19.30 -1.55
N ARG A 123 13.87 -19.69 -0.72
CA ARG A 123 12.49 -19.23 -0.84
C ARG A 123 12.33 -17.74 -0.50
N ILE A 124 12.92 -17.26 0.60
CA ILE A 124 12.91 -15.84 0.96
C ILE A 124 13.59 -14.99 -0.14
N GLY A 125 14.68 -15.48 -0.70
CA GLY A 125 15.37 -14.83 -1.82
C GLY A 125 14.58 -14.75 -3.12
N ARG A 126 13.72 -15.74 -3.38
CA ARG A 126 12.84 -15.77 -4.56
C ARG A 126 11.68 -14.78 -4.45
N HIS A 127 11.18 -14.59 -3.24
CA HIS A 127 9.95 -13.86 -2.97
C HIS A 127 10.19 -12.49 -2.32
N SER A 128 11.42 -11.99 -2.38
CA SER A 128 11.81 -10.65 -1.93
C SER A 128 12.62 -9.94 -3.00
N PHE A 129 12.58 -8.61 -3.02
CA PHE A 129 13.43 -7.80 -3.91
C PHE A 129 14.32 -6.78 -3.19
N ASP A 130 14.25 -6.72 -1.85
CA ASP A 130 15.10 -5.92 -0.99
C ASP A 130 15.26 -6.55 0.41
N LEU A 131 15.89 -5.81 1.35
CA LEU A 131 16.12 -6.22 2.74
C LEU A 131 15.26 -5.46 3.78
N SER A 132 14.29 -4.66 3.31
CA SER A 132 13.42 -3.83 4.14
C SER A 132 12.10 -4.51 4.53
N ALA A 133 11.83 -5.71 4.02
CA ALA A 133 10.64 -6.50 4.38
C ALA A 133 11.00 -7.77 5.19
N PRO A 134 11.56 -7.64 6.40
CA PRO A 134 11.84 -8.80 7.28
C PRO A 134 10.56 -9.56 7.61
N VAL A 135 10.58 -10.90 7.59
CA VAL A 135 9.41 -11.73 7.94
C VAL A 135 9.57 -12.30 9.34
N THR A 136 8.63 -12.01 10.23
CA THR A 136 8.57 -12.48 11.62
C THR A 136 7.45 -13.50 11.81
N ALA A 137 7.39 -14.14 12.99
CA ALA A 137 6.35 -15.12 13.33
C ALA A 137 4.91 -14.64 13.07
N ASN A 138 4.66 -13.33 13.20
CA ASN A 138 3.31 -12.77 13.08
C ASN A 138 3.09 -11.95 11.80
N THR A 139 4.07 -11.88 10.90
CA THR A 139 3.97 -11.06 9.69
C THR A 139 2.79 -11.49 8.82
N TRP A 140 2.59 -12.80 8.64
CA TRP A 140 1.44 -13.33 7.88
C TRP A 140 0.10 -12.86 8.47
N ILE A 141 -0.10 -13.08 9.78
CA ILE A 141 -1.33 -12.68 10.47
C ILE A 141 -1.54 -11.16 10.37
N ALA A 142 -0.52 -10.35 10.63
CA ALA A 142 -0.63 -8.90 10.56
C ALA A 142 -0.91 -8.39 9.14
N ALA A 143 -0.29 -8.98 8.11
CA ALA A 143 -0.52 -8.61 6.71
C ALA A 143 -1.94 -8.96 6.25
N VAL A 144 -2.47 -10.13 6.63
CA VAL A 144 -3.85 -10.51 6.35
C VAL A 144 -4.82 -9.61 7.11
N ALA A 145 -4.57 -9.32 8.39
CA ALA A 145 -5.38 -8.40 9.18
C ALA A 145 -5.40 -6.98 8.57
N SER A 146 -4.24 -6.47 8.13
CA SER A 146 -4.12 -5.19 7.41
C SER A 146 -4.97 -5.17 6.14
N THR A 147 -4.94 -6.24 5.36
CA THR A 147 -5.75 -6.38 4.15
C THR A 147 -7.25 -6.43 4.48
N ARG A 148 -7.65 -7.14 5.54
CA ARG A 148 -9.04 -7.16 5.99
C ARG A 148 -9.55 -5.80 6.41
N VAL A 149 -8.71 -4.96 7.03
CA VAL A 149 -9.09 -3.57 7.33
C VAL A 149 -9.50 -2.82 6.06
N ALA A 150 -8.77 -3.00 4.95
CA ALA A 150 -9.13 -2.39 3.66
C ALA A 150 -10.43 -2.97 3.08
N LEU A 151 -10.64 -4.29 3.19
CA LEU A 151 -11.85 -4.96 2.72
C LEU A 151 -13.10 -4.50 3.50
N GLU A 152 -13.06 -4.47 4.83
CA GLU A 152 -14.17 -4.01 5.67
C GLU A 152 -14.50 -2.52 5.44
N ALA A 153 -13.46 -1.70 5.26
CA ALA A 153 -13.62 -0.29 4.93
C ALA A 153 -14.28 -0.09 3.55
N LEU A 154 -13.93 -0.93 2.57
CA LEU A 154 -14.51 -0.94 1.23
C LEU A 154 -15.96 -1.43 1.23
N ASP A 155 -16.23 -2.56 1.89
CA ASP A 155 -17.56 -3.15 1.94
C ASP A 155 -18.53 -2.22 2.68
N THR A 156 -18.08 -1.57 3.76
CA THR A 156 -18.89 -0.54 4.43
C THR A 156 -19.11 0.67 3.52
N LEU A 157 -18.08 1.15 2.83
CA LEU A 157 -18.19 2.28 1.90
C LEU A 157 -19.18 2.00 0.77
N THR A 158 -19.18 0.78 0.23
CA THR A 158 -20.01 0.41 -0.92
C THR A 158 -21.45 0.11 -0.51
N ALA A 159 -21.66 -0.51 0.66
CA ALA A 159 -22.99 -0.78 1.21
C ALA A 159 -23.74 0.48 1.70
N ASP A 160 -23.03 1.50 2.18
CA ASP A 160 -23.64 2.75 2.62
C ASP A 160 -23.88 3.72 1.43
N GLY A 161 -25.15 4.02 1.14
CA GLY A 161 -25.54 4.96 0.07
C GLY A 161 -25.17 6.42 0.35
N THR A 162 -24.79 6.76 1.58
CA THR A 162 -24.44 8.13 2.02
C THR A 162 -22.94 8.34 2.18
N ALA A 163 -22.19 7.27 2.47
CA ALA A 163 -20.74 7.33 2.63
C ALA A 163 -20.05 7.72 1.31
N GLN A 164 -19.22 8.77 1.37
CA GLN A 164 -18.37 9.20 0.26
C GLN A 164 -16.95 8.66 0.37
N ALA A 165 -16.48 8.40 1.59
CA ALA A 165 -15.17 7.84 1.82
C ALA A 165 -15.04 7.12 3.17
N THR A 166 -14.12 6.15 3.20
CA THR A 166 -13.65 5.45 4.39
C THR A 166 -12.12 5.47 4.42
N PHE A 167 -11.54 5.34 5.60
CA PHE A 167 -10.10 5.23 5.77
C PHE A 167 -9.76 3.89 6.42
N ALA A 168 -8.92 3.12 5.75
CA ALA A 168 -8.32 1.88 6.23
C ALA A 168 -6.92 2.19 6.77
N LEU A 169 -6.76 2.14 8.10
CA LEU A 169 -5.47 2.30 8.76
C LEU A 169 -4.68 0.98 8.65
N CYS A 170 -4.27 0.65 7.44
CA CYS A 170 -3.48 -0.52 7.10
C CYS A 170 -2.07 -0.43 7.72
N ARG A 171 -1.63 -1.54 8.32
CA ARG A 171 -0.27 -1.78 8.78
C ARG A 171 -0.07 -3.30 8.92
N PRO A 172 0.94 -3.91 8.27
CA PRO A 172 1.93 -3.30 7.38
C PRO A 172 1.32 -2.70 6.08
N PRO A 173 2.04 -1.80 5.38
CA PRO A 173 1.61 -1.21 4.10
C PRO A 173 1.62 -2.23 2.96
N GLY A 174 1.22 -1.83 1.75
CA GLY A 174 0.96 -2.75 0.65
C GLY A 174 1.51 -2.41 -0.73
N HIS A 175 1.69 -1.13 -1.10
CA HIS A 175 1.87 -0.75 -2.51
C HIS A 175 3.16 -1.28 -3.19
N HIS A 176 4.17 -1.72 -2.44
CA HIS A 176 5.37 -2.35 -2.97
C HIS A 176 5.24 -3.87 -3.20
N ALA A 177 4.26 -4.52 -2.57
CA ALA A 177 4.04 -5.94 -2.76
C ALA A 177 3.50 -6.19 -4.18
N THR A 178 4.26 -6.95 -4.96
CA THR A 178 3.86 -7.38 -6.31
C THR A 178 2.96 -8.63 -6.20
N ASP A 179 2.59 -9.24 -7.33
CA ASP A 179 1.90 -10.53 -7.33
C ASP A 179 2.68 -11.67 -6.65
N SER A 180 4.02 -11.55 -6.55
CA SER A 180 4.88 -12.66 -6.14
C SER A 180 6.10 -12.27 -5.29
N LEU A 181 6.23 -11.01 -4.90
CA LEU A 181 7.39 -10.48 -4.17
C LEU A 181 6.97 -9.50 -3.07
N CYS A 182 7.55 -9.63 -1.86
CA CYS A 182 7.56 -8.60 -0.83
C CYS A 182 8.78 -7.68 -0.97
N GLY A 183 8.66 -6.49 -0.38
CA GLY A 183 9.70 -5.46 -0.34
C GLY A 183 9.12 -4.13 0.15
N GLY A 184 9.97 -3.18 0.53
CA GLY A 184 9.58 -1.86 1.04
C GLY A 184 8.54 -1.93 2.14
N TYR A 185 8.75 -2.76 3.18
CA TYR A 185 7.79 -3.01 4.25
C TYR A 185 6.48 -3.70 3.86
N CYS A 186 6.25 -3.99 2.58
CA CYS A 186 4.98 -4.50 2.06
C CYS A 186 5.02 -6.01 1.82
N TYR A 187 3.95 -6.69 2.23
CA TYR A 187 3.78 -8.15 2.09
C TYR A 187 2.53 -8.51 1.30
N LEU A 188 1.41 -7.82 1.54
CA LEU A 188 0.19 -7.98 0.76
C LEU A 188 -0.26 -6.60 0.28
N ASN A 189 -0.55 -6.49 -1.01
CA ASN A 189 -0.98 -5.23 -1.62
C ASN A 189 -2.46 -4.95 -1.30
N SER A 190 -2.73 -4.35 -0.14
CA SER A 190 -4.11 -4.10 0.33
C SER A 190 -4.91 -3.19 -0.62
N ALA A 191 -4.28 -2.20 -1.26
CA ALA A 191 -4.94 -1.34 -2.25
C ALA A 191 -5.37 -2.13 -3.51
N ALA A 192 -4.48 -2.98 -4.03
CA ALA A 192 -4.79 -3.83 -5.18
C ALA A 192 -5.85 -4.90 -4.86
N ILE A 193 -5.78 -5.50 -3.66
CA ILE A 193 -6.76 -6.47 -3.19
C ILE A 193 -8.14 -5.83 -3.05
N ALA A 194 -8.23 -4.64 -2.46
CA ALA A 194 -9.49 -3.89 -2.37
C ALA A 194 -10.05 -3.55 -3.76
N ALA A 195 -9.21 -3.06 -4.67
CA ALA A 195 -9.63 -2.78 -6.06
C ALA A 195 -10.21 -4.03 -6.75
N ARG A 196 -9.54 -5.18 -6.62
CA ARG A 196 -10.02 -6.41 -7.26
C ARG A 196 -11.25 -7.00 -6.57
N HIS A 197 -11.34 -6.90 -5.24
CA HIS A 197 -12.52 -7.29 -4.46
C HIS A 197 -13.76 -6.54 -4.94
N PHE A 198 -13.67 -5.21 -5.07
CA PHE A 198 -14.76 -4.37 -5.59
C PHE A 198 -15.24 -4.81 -6.98
N GLN A 199 -14.31 -5.11 -7.89
CA GLN A 199 -14.66 -5.58 -9.23
C GLN A 199 -15.34 -6.94 -9.23
N ARG A 200 -14.98 -7.84 -8.30
CA ARG A 200 -15.55 -9.18 -8.18
C ARG A 200 -16.90 -9.20 -7.46
N SER A 201 -17.12 -8.29 -6.51
CA SER A 201 -18.37 -8.19 -5.76
C SER A 201 -19.49 -7.49 -6.54
N SER A 202 -19.14 -6.78 -7.61
CA SER A 202 -20.08 -6.07 -8.47
C SER A 202 -20.84 -7.01 -9.42
N LYS A 203 -22.18 -6.96 -9.38
CA LYS A 203 -23.05 -7.72 -10.28
C LYS A 203 -23.18 -6.99 -11.62
N GLY A 204 -22.46 -7.41 -12.67
CA GLY A 204 -22.63 -6.88 -14.02
C GLY A 204 -21.30 -6.66 -14.77
N ASP A 205 -21.23 -5.57 -15.52
CA ASP A 205 -20.01 -5.11 -16.19
C ASP A 205 -18.89 -4.90 -15.16
N LYS A 206 -17.64 -5.22 -15.54
CA LYS A 206 -16.47 -5.03 -14.66
C LYS A 206 -16.32 -3.54 -14.35
N PRO A 207 -16.55 -3.09 -13.10
CA PRO A 207 -16.48 -1.68 -12.79
C PRO A 207 -15.03 -1.19 -12.92
N ARG A 208 -14.89 0.07 -13.29
CA ARG A 208 -13.60 0.73 -13.48
C ARG A 208 -13.09 1.20 -12.12
N VAL A 209 -11.85 0.86 -11.80
CA VAL A 209 -11.22 1.31 -10.56
C VAL A 209 -10.01 2.17 -10.90
N ALA A 210 -9.90 3.33 -10.25
CA ALA A 210 -8.65 4.09 -10.27
C ALA A 210 -7.94 3.91 -8.94
N ILE A 211 -6.63 3.69 -8.99
CA ILE A 211 -5.74 3.71 -7.84
C ILE A 211 -4.83 4.93 -7.99
N LEU A 212 -4.96 5.89 -7.08
CA LEU A 212 -4.10 7.07 -6.99
C LEU A 212 -3.14 6.88 -5.82
N ASP A 213 -1.86 6.81 -6.13
CA ASP A 213 -0.80 6.63 -5.15
C ASP A 213 -0.10 7.97 -4.89
N ILE A 214 -0.24 8.47 -3.66
CA ILE A 214 0.33 9.75 -3.20
C ILE A 214 1.46 9.56 -2.19
N ASP A 215 1.86 8.31 -1.92
CA ASP A 215 3.07 7.98 -1.20
C ASP A 215 4.31 8.55 -1.90
N TYR A 216 5.37 8.86 -1.16
CA TYR A 216 6.61 9.36 -1.74
C TYR A 216 7.23 8.38 -2.74
N HIS A 217 7.09 7.08 -2.49
CA HIS A 217 7.70 6.05 -3.31
C HIS A 217 6.75 5.57 -4.40
N HIS A 218 7.31 5.17 -5.55
CA HIS A 218 6.52 4.51 -6.57
C HIS A 218 5.98 3.18 -6.04
N GLY A 219 4.66 3.01 -6.01
CA GLY A 219 3.98 1.73 -5.71
C GLY A 219 4.16 0.70 -6.83
N ASN A 220 5.40 0.26 -7.03
CA ASN A 220 5.81 -0.68 -8.06
C ASN A 220 5.07 -2.02 -8.01
N GLY A 221 4.62 -2.43 -6.83
CA GLY A 221 3.77 -3.60 -6.64
C GLY A 221 2.43 -3.42 -7.34
N THR A 222 1.74 -2.33 -7.02
CA THR A 222 0.45 -1.98 -7.61
C THR A 222 0.56 -1.78 -9.12
N SER A 223 1.57 -1.04 -9.58
CA SER A 223 1.87 -0.86 -11.00
C SER A 223 2.04 -2.20 -11.72
N LYS A 224 2.85 -3.12 -11.16
CA LYS A 224 3.09 -4.45 -11.75
C LYS A 224 1.84 -5.31 -11.81
N ILE A 225 1.02 -5.32 -10.75
CA ILE A 225 -0.22 -6.14 -10.67
C ILE A 225 -1.20 -5.76 -11.78
N PHE A 226 -1.38 -4.46 -12.04
CA PHE A 226 -2.37 -3.97 -13.01
C PHE A 226 -1.77 -3.55 -14.35
N TYR A 227 -0.46 -3.75 -14.56
CA TYR A 227 0.25 -3.21 -15.71
C TYR A 227 -0.43 -3.56 -17.04
N ASP A 228 -0.96 -4.79 -17.16
CA ASP A 228 -1.65 -5.30 -18.35
C ASP A 228 -3.20 -5.29 -18.25
N ASP A 229 -3.78 -4.68 -17.21
CA ASP A 229 -5.23 -4.63 -16.99
C ASP A 229 -5.88 -3.33 -17.51
N PRO A 230 -6.74 -3.38 -18.54
CA PRO A 230 -7.41 -2.18 -19.06
C PRO A 230 -8.53 -1.63 -18.16
N THR A 231 -8.92 -2.35 -17.11
CA THR A 231 -10.05 -1.99 -16.22
C THR A 231 -9.61 -1.27 -14.96
N VAL A 232 -8.30 -1.17 -14.71
CA VAL A 232 -7.74 -0.49 -13.54
C VAL A 232 -6.74 0.56 -14.01
N LEU A 233 -6.98 1.82 -13.68
CA LEU A 233 -6.01 2.90 -13.88
C LEU A 233 -5.13 3.01 -12.63
N TYR A 234 -3.81 2.91 -12.78
CA TYR A 234 -2.85 3.28 -11.75
C TYR A 234 -2.21 4.64 -12.08
N VAL A 235 -2.25 5.56 -11.11
CA VAL A 235 -1.58 6.87 -11.19
C VAL A 235 -0.73 7.05 -9.95
N SER A 236 0.53 7.41 -10.10
CA SER A 236 1.45 7.60 -8.96
C SER A 236 2.28 8.87 -9.11
N LEU A 237 2.42 9.61 -8.01
CA LEU A 237 3.37 10.71 -7.87
C LEU A 237 4.45 10.29 -6.89
N HIS A 238 5.72 10.36 -7.27
CA HIS A 238 6.79 9.81 -6.43
C HIS A 238 8.14 10.49 -6.68
N GLY A 239 9.06 10.37 -5.73
CA GLY A 239 10.42 10.89 -5.83
C GLY A 239 11.24 10.18 -6.89
N SER A 240 12.02 10.94 -7.67
CA SER A 240 12.94 10.40 -8.67
C SER A 240 14.22 11.25 -8.79
N PRO A 241 15.41 10.62 -8.92
CA PRO A 241 15.67 9.18 -8.78
C PRO A 241 15.69 8.75 -7.30
N ASP A 242 14.82 7.82 -6.91
CA ASP A 242 14.73 7.28 -5.54
C ASP A 242 14.14 5.85 -5.52
N TYR A 243 14.06 5.21 -4.36
CA TYR A 243 13.47 3.88 -4.17
C TYR A 243 12.06 3.82 -4.79
N PRO A 244 11.72 2.77 -5.57
CA PRO A 244 12.42 1.50 -5.77
C PRO A 244 13.46 1.46 -6.91
N TYR A 245 13.88 2.62 -7.43
CA TYR A 245 14.96 2.87 -8.41
C TYR A 245 14.77 2.31 -9.83
N TYR A 246 14.15 1.15 -9.98
CA TYR A 246 14.08 0.41 -11.24
C TYR A 246 12.72 0.51 -11.95
N THR A 247 11.77 1.24 -11.36
CA THR A 247 10.41 1.47 -11.89
C THR A 247 9.98 2.90 -11.55
N GLY A 248 8.82 3.33 -12.07
CA GLY A 248 8.30 4.68 -11.84
C GLY A 248 8.66 5.65 -12.96
N SER A 249 9.29 5.18 -14.04
CA SER A 249 9.60 6.04 -15.18
C SER A 249 8.32 6.54 -15.86
N GLU A 250 8.37 7.76 -16.40
CA GLU A 250 7.37 8.23 -17.36
C GLU A 250 7.25 7.32 -18.61
N ALA A 251 8.25 6.51 -18.95
CA ALA A 251 8.14 5.59 -20.09
C ALA A 251 7.19 4.40 -19.81
N GLU A 252 6.90 4.10 -18.54
CA GLU A 252 6.08 2.97 -18.11
C GLU A 252 4.58 3.33 -18.20
N ARG A 253 4.02 3.13 -19.38
CA ARG A 253 2.64 3.54 -19.73
C ARG A 253 1.64 2.37 -19.80
N GLY A 254 1.87 1.29 -19.05
CA GLY A 254 1.06 0.08 -19.06
C GLY A 254 1.52 -0.91 -20.13
N GLY A 255 1.10 -2.16 -20.04
CA GLY A 255 1.50 -3.25 -20.92
C GLY A 255 0.66 -3.31 -22.21
N PRO A 256 0.92 -4.28 -23.10
CA PRO A 256 0.32 -4.34 -24.43
C PRO A 256 -1.22 -4.22 -24.47
N LYS A 257 -1.93 -4.65 -23.42
CA LYS A 257 -3.40 -4.64 -23.38
C LYS A 257 -4.00 -3.43 -22.65
N ALA A 258 -3.17 -2.61 -22.01
CA ALA A 258 -3.60 -1.56 -21.08
C ALA A 258 -2.77 -0.28 -21.23
N ARG A 259 -2.38 0.05 -22.48
CA ARG A 259 -1.63 1.28 -22.74
C ARG A 259 -2.43 2.51 -22.29
N GLY A 260 -1.77 3.37 -21.52
CA GLY A 260 -2.37 4.55 -20.88
C GLY A 260 -2.97 4.29 -19.50
N MET A 261 -3.01 3.04 -19.02
CA MET A 261 -3.58 2.69 -17.70
C MET A 261 -2.54 2.69 -16.57
N ASN A 262 -1.29 3.05 -16.87
CA ASN A 262 -0.26 3.32 -15.87
C ASN A 262 0.30 4.72 -16.14
N ILE A 263 0.17 5.63 -15.19
CA ILE A 263 0.59 7.03 -15.33
C ILE A 263 1.49 7.39 -14.16
N ASN A 264 2.78 7.46 -14.44
CA ASN A 264 3.79 7.88 -13.47
C ASN A 264 4.09 9.38 -13.63
N TYR A 265 4.11 10.07 -12.48
CA TYR A 265 4.57 11.44 -12.28
C TYR A 265 5.83 11.44 -11.38
N PRO A 266 7.01 11.10 -11.92
CA PRO A 266 8.25 11.21 -11.17
C PRO A 266 8.58 12.68 -10.92
N LEU A 267 8.79 13.04 -9.67
CA LEU A 267 9.08 14.41 -9.22
C LEU A 267 10.51 14.50 -8.68
N ALA A 268 11.12 15.65 -8.86
CA ALA A 268 12.49 15.88 -8.39
C ALA A 268 12.59 15.80 -6.86
N LEU A 269 13.73 15.33 -6.37
CA LEU A 269 14.07 15.49 -4.95
C LEU A 269 13.99 16.97 -4.58
N GLY A 270 13.44 17.27 -3.40
CA GLY A 270 13.21 18.64 -2.95
C GLY A 270 11.90 19.29 -3.41
N THR A 271 11.02 18.57 -4.13
CA THR A 271 9.69 19.06 -4.52
C THR A 271 8.93 19.66 -3.33
N ASN A 272 8.49 20.91 -3.48
CA ASN A 272 7.76 21.67 -2.46
C ASN A 272 6.24 21.58 -2.64
N ASP A 273 5.49 22.27 -1.77
CA ASP A 273 4.03 22.35 -1.79
C ASP A 273 3.44 22.70 -3.18
N VAL A 274 3.95 23.75 -3.82
CA VAL A 274 3.40 24.25 -5.10
C VAL A 274 3.60 23.21 -6.20
N ASP A 275 4.80 22.67 -6.31
CA ASP A 275 5.15 21.71 -7.35
C ASP A 275 4.40 20.39 -7.15
N TYR A 276 4.30 19.91 -5.90
CA TYR A 276 3.56 18.69 -5.58
C TYR A 276 2.05 18.84 -5.86
N LEU A 277 1.43 19.93 -5.39
CA LEU A 277 0.00 20.17 -5.61
C LEU A 277 -0.33 20.36 -7.10
N THR A 278 0.57 20.98 -7.87
CA THR A 278 0.43 21.13 -9.33
C THR A 278 0.47 19.76 -10.02
N ALA A 279 1.36 18.86 -9.61
CA ALA A 279 1.41 17.51 -10.15
C ALA A 279 0.18 16.70 -9.73
N LEU A 280 -0.25 16.81 -8.47
CA LEU A 280 -1.43 16.12 -7.96
C LEU A 280 -2.71 16.56 -8.67
N GLU A 281 -2.85 17.85 -9.00
CA GLU A 281 -3.98 18.34 -9.79
C GLU A 281 -4.05 17.62 -11.15
N LYS A 282 -2.93 17.52 -11.87
CA LYS A 282 -2.86 16.77 -13.15
C LYS A 282 -3.19 15.29 -12.97
N ALA A 283 -2.68 14.66 -11.93
CA ALA A 283 -2.96 13.27 -11.61
C ALA A 283 -4.45 13.04 -11.32
N THR A 284 -5.09 13.91 -10.53
CA THR A 284 -6.53 13.84 -10.27
C THR A 284 -7.36 14.11 -11.53
N ASP A 285 -6.88 14.92 -12.46
CA ASP A 285 -7.51 15.13 -13.75
C ASP A 285 -7.44 13.89 -14.66
N ASP A 286 -6.32 13.15 -14.65
CA ASP A 286 -6.22 11.84 -15.33
C ASP A 286 -7.22 10.84 -14.75
N VAL A 287 -7.28 10.76 -13.42
CA VAL A 287 -8.26 9.91 -12.73
C VAL A 287 -9.68 10.30 -13.13
N ARG A 288 -10.01 11.59 -13.21
CA ARG A 288 -11.33 12.06 -13.65
C ARG A 288 -11.64 11.70 -15.11
N ARG A 289 -10.66 11.84 -16.01
CA ARG A 289 -10.80 11.43 -17.43
C ARG A 289 -11.07 9.94 -17.57
N PHE A 290 -10.59 9.14 -16.62
CA PHE A 290 -10.86 7.72 -16.57
C PHE A 290 -12.24 7.38 -16.00
N GLU A 291 -13.03 8.31 -15.47
CA GLU A 291 -14.41 8.06 -15.00
C GLU A 291 -14.55 6.76 -14.17
N PRO A 292 -13.78 6.59 -13.08
CA PRO A 292 -13.83 5.37 -12.27
C PRO A 292 -15.15 5.25 -11.51
N ASP A 293 -15.59 4.03 -11.24
CA ASP A 293 -16.69 3.74 -10.31
C ASP A 293 -16.24 3.79 -8.84
N LEU A 294 -14.96 3.53 -8.59
CA LEU A 294 -14.30 3.60 -7.29
C LEU A 294 -12.90 4.22 -7.42
N LEU A 295 -12.57 5.11 -6.49
CA LEU A 295 -11.20 5.56 -6.28
C LEU A 295 -10.60 4.88 -5.05
N VAL A 296 -9.44 4.24 -5.21
CA VAL A 296 -8.59 3.80 -4.09
C VAL A 296 -7.41 4.77 -4.02
N VAL A 297 -7.15 5.33 -2.85
CA VAL A 297 -5.99 6.20 -2.62
C VAL A 297 -5.00 5.48 -1.73
N SER A 298 -3.84 5.13 -2.28
CA SER A 298 -2.68 4.71 -1.50
C SER A 298 -2.08 5.96 -0.84
N LEU A 299 -2.40 6.13 0.44
CA LEU A 299 -2.12 7.31 1.26
C LEU A 299 -0.82 7.11 2.04
N GLY A 300 0.29 7.51 1.44
CA GLY A 300 1.53 7.78 2.14
C GLY A 300 1.64 9.25 2.54
N VAL A 301 2.29 9.52 3.66
CA VAL A 301 2.58 10.89 4.14
C VAL A 301 4.07 11.12 4.38
N ASP A 302 4.91 10.22 3.88
CA ASP A 302 6.37 10.37 3.81
C ASP A 302 6.81 11.37 2.74
N THR A 303 5.88 12.05 2.07
CA THR A 303 6.17 13.28 1.30
C THR A 303 6.55 14.46 2.20
N TYR A 304 6.35 14.33 3.52
CA TYR A 304 6.54 15.40 4.51
C TYR A 304 7.98 15.91 4.57
N ILE A 305 8.14 17.22 4.74
CA ILE A 305 9.43 17.93 4.70
C ILE A 305 10.51 17.37 5.64
N ASP A 306 10.11 16.84 6.80
CA ASP A 306 11.02 16.28 7.80
C ASP A 306 10.98 14.74 7.86
N ASP A 307 10.38 14.06 6.88
CA ASP A 307 10.40 12.59 6.84
C ASP A 307 11.84 12.04 6.79
N PRO A 308 12.21 11.09 7.68
CA PRO A 308 13.59 10.63 7.78
C PRO A 308 14.06 9.77 6.61
N LEU A 309 13.14 9.25 5.79
CA LEU A 309 13.49 8.31 4.70
C LEU A 309 13.48 8.97 3.31
N THR A 310 12.93 10.17 3.18
CA THR A 310 12.62 10.76 1.87
C THR A 310 13.14 12.19 1.75
N ASN A 311 12.94 12.80 0.57
CA ASN A 311 13.49 14.13 0.29
C ASN A 311 12.51 15.11 -0.37
N PHE A 312 11.20 14.91 -0.26
CA PHE A 312 10.26 16.00 -0.57
C PHE A 312 10.26 17.06 0.53
N LYS A 313 9.68 18.22 0.22
CA LYS A 313 9.58 19.40 1.08
C LYS A 313 8.13 19.84 1.22
N VAL A 314 7.21 18.87 1.26
CA VAL A 314 5.78 19.12 1.47
C VAL A 314 5.54 19.45 2.93
N THR A 315 4.90 20.58 3.19
CA THR A 315 4.57 21.07 4.52
C THR A 315 3.18 20.61 4.96
N LEU A 316 2.88 20.77 6.25
CA LEU A 316 1.55 20.50 6.80
C LEU A 316 0.42 21.28 6.09
N ALA A 317 0.73 22.42 5.47
CA ALA A 317 -0.26 23.25 4.79
C ALA A 317 -0.78 22.62 3.48
N ALA A 318 -0.01 21.74 2.85
CA ALA A 318 -0.39 21.13 1.57
C ALA A 318 -1.37 19.96 1.73
N TYR A 319 -1.31 19.18 2.81
CA TYR A 319 -2.14 17.98 2.98
C TYR A 319 -3.65 18.24 2.89
N PRO A 320 -4.22 19.32 3.49
CA PRO A 320 -5.62 19.68 3.26
C PRO A 320 -5.93 19.98 1.79
N GLU A 321 -5.02 20.63 1.06
CA GLU A 321 -5.21 20.90 -0.37
C GLU A 321 -5.16 19.62 -1.20
N MET A 322 -4.31 18.65 -0.84
CA MET A 322 -4.31 17.31 -1.46
C MET A 322 -5.67 16.64 -1.32
N GLY A 323 -6.23 16.65 -0.11
CA GLY A 323 -7.55 16.10 0.16
C GLY A 323 -8.64 16.74 -0.71
N LYS A 324 -8.61 18.07 -0.86
CA LYS A 324 -9.56 18.82 -1.71
C LYS A 324 -9.43 18.43 -3.18
N LEU A 325 -8.21 18.31 -3.71
CA LEU A 325 -7.98 17.87 -5.09
C LEU A 325 -8.53 16.47 -5.33
N ILE A 326 -8.27 15.53 -4.42
CA ILE A 326 -8.77 14.15 -4.50
C ILE A 326 -10.31 14.13 -4.45
N ALA A 327 -10.93 14.93 -3.57
CA ALA A 327 -12.40 15.03 -3.49
C ALA A 327 -13.06 15.57 -4.76
N ARG A 328 -12.33 16.30 -5.61
CA ARG A 328 -12.84 16.78 -6.90
C ARG A 328 -13.02 15.65 -7.92
N VAL A 329 -12.42 14.48 -7.72
CA VAL A 329 -12.71 13.29 -8.55
C VAL A 329 -14.19 12.94 -8.50
N GLY A 330 -14.80 12.97 -7.31
CA GLY A 330 -16.26 12.91 -7.14
C GLY A 330 -16.88 11.52 -7.19
N VAL A 331 -16.12 10.50 -6.77
CA VAL A 331 -16.57 9.12 -6.68
C VAL A 331 -16.32 8.58 -5.27
N LYS A 332 -16.91 7.43 -4.92
CA LYS A 332 -16.63 6.78 -3.64
C LYS A 332 -15.13 6.53 -3.53
N THR A 333 -14.53 6.93 -2.41
CA THR A 333 -13.07 6.91 -2.22
C THR A 333 -12.67 6.09 -1.00
N LEU A 334 -11.89 5.04 -1.20
CA LEU A 334 -11.24 4.29 -0.14
C LEU A 334 -9.81 4.83 0.04
N PHE A 335 -9.48 5.32 1.23
CA PHE A 335 -8.10 5.64 1.57
C PHE A 335 -7.45 4.42 2.26
N VAL A 336 -6.30 3.99 1.77
CA VAL A 336 -5.51 2.87 2.30
C VAL A 336 -4.17 3.43 2.78
N MET A 337 -3.85 3.26 4.05
CA MET A 337 -2.60 3.77 4.63
C MET A 337 -1.38 3.05 4.04
N GLU A 338 -0.37 3.80 3.59
CA GLU A 338 0.93 3.31 3.11
C GLU A 338 2.08 3.81 4.03
N GLY A 339 3.04 4.57 3.49
CA GLY A 339 4.22 5.12 4.17
C GLY A 339 3.99 6.38 4.99
N GLY A 340 5.08 6.93 5.55
CA GLY A 340 5.09 8.05 6.49
C GLY A 340 5.76 7.67 7.80
N TYR A 341 6.91 8.28 8.10
CA TYR A 341 7.83 7.80 9.14
C TYR A 341 8.25 8.91 10.11
N TYR A 342 7.92 10.17 9.83
CA TYR A 342 8.05 11.24 10.82
C TYR A 342 6.92 11.20 11.86
N LEU A 343 7.16 10.47 12.96
CA LEU A 343 6.15 10.15 13.98
C LEU A 343 5.45 11.36 14.63
N ASP A 344 6.13 12.50 14.72
CA ASP A 344 5.56 13.71 15.34
C ASP A 344 4.52 14.41 14.45
N ALA A 345 4.63 14.27 13.12
CA ALA A 345 3.72 14.90 12.16
C ALA A 345 2.77 13.92 11.46
N ILE A 346 3.08 12.62 11.43
CA ILE A 346 2.34 11.60 10.64
C ILE A 346 0.82 11.68 10.80
N GLY A 347 0.32 11.78 12.03
CA GLY A 347 -1.12 11.87 12.29
C GLY A 347 -1.74 13.18 11.81
N TYR A 348 -0.99 14.29 11.83
CA TYR A 348 -1.44 15.58 11.34
C TYR A 348 -1.47 15.63 9.81
N CYS A 349 -0.49 15.03 9.14
CA CYS A 349 -0.48 14.89 7.68
C CYS A 349 -1.68 14.08 7.20
N VAL A 350 -1.89 12.88 7.77
CA VAL A 350 -3.04 12.01 7.44
C VAL A 350 -4.36 12.75 7.71
N ARG A 351 -4.50 13.37 8.88
CA ARG A 351 -5.70 14.15 9.22
C ARG A 351 -5.94 15.28 8.21
N GLY A 352 -4.90 15.98 7.80
CA GLY A 352 -4.98 17.06 6.80
C GLY A 352 -5.64 16.59 5.52
N VAL A 353 -5.14 15.49 4.93
CA VAL A 353 -5.72 14.91 3.69
C VAL A 353 -7.19 14.55 3.90
N LEU A 354 -7.50 13.81 4.95
CA LEU A 354 -8.86 13.31 5.17
C LEU A 354 -9.86 14.42 5.52
N GLU A 355 -9.47 15.45 6.27
CA GLU A 355 -10.31 16.62 6.54
C GLU A 355 -10.53 17.46 5.28
N GLY A 356 -9.46 17.74 4.52
CA GLY A 356 -9.55 18.46 3.25
C GLY A 356 -10.50 17.79 2.25
N PHE A 357 -10.45 16.46 2.15
CA PHE A 357 -11.37 15.68 1.32
C PHE A 357 -12.83 15.86 1.76
N ARG A 358 -13.10 15.76 3.06
CA ARG A 358 -14.46 15.89 3.61
C ARG A 358 -15.04 17.29 3.44
N GLU A 359 -14.22 18.33 3.60
CA GLU A 359 -14.64 19.72 3.45
C GLU A 359 -15.07 20.03 2.01
N GLU A 360 -14.27 19.63 1.03
CA GLU A 360 -14.60 19.82 -0.38
C GLU A 360 -15.80 18.96 -0.81
N GLY A 361 -15.88 17.71 -0.35
CA GLY A 361 -17.00 16.83 -0.63
C GLY A 361 -18.35 17.41 -0.18
N ARG A 362 -18.39 18.06 0.99
CA ARG A 362 -19.59 18.75 1.49
C ARG A 362 -20.00 19.95 0.62
N ARG A 363 -19.03 20.74 0.17
CA ARG A 363 -19.29 21.90 -0.71
C ARG A 363 -19.90 21.52 -2.05
N ARG A 364 -19.68 20.29 -2.51
CA ARG A 364 -20.26 19.76 -3.76
C ARG A 364 -21.71 19.28 -3.59
N GLN A 365 -22.15 19.00 -2.36
CA GLN A 365 -23.50 18.51 -2.05
C GLN A 365 -24.48 19.64 -1.70
N THR A 366 -23.96 20.81 -1.33
CA THR A 366 -24.69 22.07 -1.13
C THR A 366 -24.72 22.90 -2.40
#